data_AF-A0A1V5CIE3-F1
#
_entry.id   AF-A0A1V5CIE3-F1
#
_cell.length_a   1.000
_cell.length_b   1.000
_cell.length_c   1.000
_cell.angle_alpha   90.00
_cell.angle_beta   90.00
_cell.angle_gamma   90.00
#
_symmetry.space_group_name_H-M   'P 1'
#
loop_
_entity.id
_entity.type
_entity.pdbx_description
1 polymer ?
#
loop_
_entity_poly.entity_id
_entity_poly.type
_entity_poly.pdbx_seq_one_letter_code
_entity_poly.pdbx_strand_id
1 'polypeptide(L)' 'MNRKIYTQDIVLDNFLDPEMVKFYPKKDYHRMYVGEIRRCLSK' A
#
# COMPACT_ATOMS: atom_id res chain seq x y z
N MET A 1 9.60 12.45 -13.47
CA MET A 1 9.17 12.36 -12.06
C MET A 1 7.72 11.92 -12.02
N ASN A 2 7.44 10.69 -11.59
CA ASN A 2 6.06 10.26 -11.33
C ASN A 2 5.57 11.05 -10.11
N ARG A 3 4.46 11.78 -10.25
CA ARG A 3 3.87 12.54 -9.15
C ARG A 3 3.33 11.53 -8.15
N LYS A 4 3.91 11.45 -6.94
CA LYS A 4 3.30 10.74 -5.82
C LYS A 4 2.03 11.52 -5.45
N ILE A 5 0.88 10.86 -5.52
CA ILE A 5 -0.43 11.49 -5.24
C ILE A 5 -0.84 11.20 -3.80
N TYR A 6 -0.45 10.03 -3.28
CA TYR A 6 -0.79 9.61 -1.93
C TYR A 6 0.27 8.68 -1.34
N THR A 7 0.47 8.78 -0.03
CA THR A 7 1.31 7.87 0.75
C THR A 7 0.67 7.65 2.11
N GLN A 8 0.66 6.42 2.58
CA GLN A 8 0.09 6.07 3.88
C GLN A 8 0.68 4.77 4.40
N ASP A 9 0.85 4.68 5.72
CA ASP A 9 1.08 3.41 6.41
C ASP A 9 -0.23 2.61 6.51
N ILE A 10 -0.13 1.29 6.37
CA ILE A 10 -1.26 0.41 6.64
C ILE A 10 -1.62 0.51 8.13
N VAL A 11 -2.89 0.79 8.42
CA VAL A 11 -3.45 0.87 9.78
C VAL A 11 -4.15 -0.44 10.10
N LEU A 12 -3.80 -1.04 11.25
CA LEU A 12 -4.31 -2.34 11.67
C LEU A 12 -5.84 -2.37 11.82
N ASP A 13 -6.41 -1.27 12.32
CA ASP A 13 -7.85 -1.17 12.59
C ASP A 13 -8.68 -1.16 11.30
N ASN A 14 -8.04 -0.98 10.14
CA ASN A 14 -8.68 -0.99 8.83
C ASN A 14 -8.67 -2.37 8.16
N PHE A 15 -8.08 -3.40 8.79
CA PHE A 15 -8.16 -4.76 8.25
C PHE A 15 -9.60 -5.28 8.37
N LEU A 16 -10.17 -5.70 7.24
CA LEU A 16 -11.50 -6.30 7.20
C LEU A 16 -11.52 -7.71 7.81
N ASP A 17 -10.42 -8.43 7.69
CA ASP A 17 -10.22 -9.75 8.30
C ASP A 17 -9.19 -9.63 9.43
N PRO A 18 -9.60 -9.79 10.70
CA PRO A 18 -8.69 -9.77 11.85
C PRO A 18 -7.63 -10.88 11.83
N GLU A 19 -7.83 -11.97 11.10
CA GLU A 19 -6.83 -13.03 11.00
C GLU A 19 -5.59 -12.59 10.23
N MET A 20 -5.68 -11.54 9.41
CA MET A 20 -4.57 -11.04 8.60
C MET A 20 -3.36 -10.61 9.44
N VAL A 21 -3.57 -10.26 10.70
CA VAL A 21 -2.50 -9.89 11.64
C VAL A 21 -1.49 -11.02 11.82
N LYS A 22 -1.89 -12.29 11.66
CA LYS A 22 -1.00 -13.46 11.79
C LYS A 22 0.14 -13.47 10.76
N PHE A 23 -0.05 -12.80 9.61
CA PHE A 23 0.96 -12.69 8.57
C PHE A 23 2.00 -11.58 8.86
N TYR A 24 1.78 -10.78 9.90
CA TYR A 24 2.67 -9.72 10.34
C TYR A 24 3.15 -9.94 11.79
N PRO A 25 3.86 -11.05 12.08
CA PRO A 25 4.25 -11.41 13.45
C PRO A 25 5.17 -10.36 14.10
N LYS A 26 5.89 -9.58 13.30
CA LYS A 26 6.77 -8.49 13.76
C LYS A 26 6.10 -7.11 13.73
N LYS A 27 4.81 -7.03 13.35
CA LYS A 27 4.04 -5.78 13.18
C LYS A 27 4.70 -4.79 12.21
N ASP A 28 5.41 -5.32 11.22
CA ASP A 28 6.11 -4.61 10.16
C ASP A 28 5.19 -4.36 8.96
N TYR A 29 4.16 -3.54 9.19
CA TYR A 29 3.18 -3.22 8.17
C TYR A 29 3.78 -2.35 7.06
N HIS A 30 3.24 -2.50 5.84
CA HIS A 30 3.76 -1.81 4.68
C HIS A 30 3.34 -0.32 4.66
N ARG A 31 4.20 0.51 4.06
CA ARG A 31 3.83 1.84 3.57
C ARG A 31 3.41 1.73 2.11
N MET A 32 2.18 2.13 1.83
CA MET A 32 1.64 2.18 0.48
C MET A 32 1.97 3.52 -0.18
N TYR A 33 2.31 3.46 -1.47
CA TYR A 33 2.52 4.62 -2.32
C TYR A 33 1.60 4.50 -3.53
N VAL A 34 0.82 5.55 -3.79
CA VAL A 34 -0.08 5.61 -4.94
C VAL A 34 0.39 6.73 -5.86
N GLY A 35 0.49 6.39 -7.13
CA GLY A 35 0.87 7.31 -8.20
C GLY A 35 0.05 7.04 -9.45
N GLU A 36 -0.02 8.06 -10.31
CA GLU A 36 -0.68 7.98 -11.60
C GLU A 36 0.27 7.41 -12.67
N ILE A 37 -0.22 6.46 -13.46
CA ILE A 37 0.47 6.02 -14.67
C ILE A 37 0.23 7.06 -15.77
N ARG A 38 1.23 7.89 -16.08
CA ARG A 38 1.07 8.99 -17.05
C ARG A 38 1.19 8.58 -18.51
N ARG A 39 1.81 7.44 -18.78
CA ARG A 39 2.01 6.90 -20.13
C ARG A 39 2.30 5.41 -20.04
N CYS A 40 1.66 4.65 -20.91
CA CYS A 40 2.05 3.29 -21.23
C CYS A 40 2.69 3.30 -22.62
N LEU A 41 3.72 2.47 -22.80
CA LEU A 41 4.22 2.16 -24.15
C LEU A 41 3.45 0.93 -24.63
N SER A 42 2.76 1.05 -25.76
CA SER A 42 2.15 -0.09 -26.45
C SER A 42 2.97 -0.43 -27.68
N LYS A 43 3.03 -1.73 -27.99
CA LYS A 43 3.53 -2.26 -29.26
C LYS A 43 2.50 -2.06 -30.36
#